data_AF-A0A9X0JJL6-F1
#
_entry.id   AF-A0A9X0JJL6-F1
#
_cell.length_a   1.000
_cell.length_b   1.000
_cell.length_c   1.000
_cell.angle_alpha   90.00
_cell.angle_beta   90.00
_cell.angle_gamma   90.00
#
_symmetry.space_group_name_H-M   'P 1'
#
loop_
_entity.id
_entity.type
_entity.pdbx_description
1 polymer ?
#
loop_
_entity_poly.entity_id
_entity_poly.type
_entity_poly.pdbx_seq_one_letter_code
_entity_poly.pdbx_strand_id
1 'polypeptide(L)'
;MQFGAKPLFENVSVKFGGGNRYGLIGANGCGKSTFMKILGGDLEPSGGQVMLEPNVRLGKLRQDQFAYEDFTVIDTVIMGHEELWKVKAERDRIYSLPEMTEEDGMAVAELETEFAEMDGYTAESRAGELLLGLGIGIEQHFGPMSEVSPGWKLRVLLAQALFSDPEVLLLDEPTNHLDINTIRWLENVLTQRSSLMIIISHDRHFLNSVCTHMADLDYGELRLFPGNYDEYMTVATQSREQLLSDNAKKKAQISELQSFVSRFSANASKAKQATSRAKAIDKIQLAEVKPSSRVSPFIRFDQNKKLHRQAVIIDQMAKGFDGKPLFKNFSFQVEAGERVAIIGPNGIGKTTLLRTLVNELTPDAGTIKWTDAAELGYYAQDHAHDFEDDVTLFDWMGQWTQGEQVIRGTLGRMLFSNDEILKSVKVISGGEQGRMLFGKLILQKPNVLIMDEPTNHLDMESIEALNLALENYPGTLIFVSHDREFVSSLATRIIELSPSGVTDFSGTYDDYLRSQGVAF
;
A
#
# COMPACT_ATOMS: atom_id res chain seq x y z
N MET A 1 -9.06 -34.28 19.71
CA MET A 1 -8.23 -33.52 18.77
C MET A 1 -8.87 -32.14 18.62
N GLN A 2 -8.35 -31.15 19.34
CA GLN A 2 -8.70 -29.74 19.08
C GLN A 2 -7.77 -29.27 17.96
N PHE A 3 -8.32 -28.90 16.82
CA PHE A 3 -7.59 -28.10 15.84
C PHE A 3 -7.38 -26.72 16.46
N GLY A 4 -6.20 -26.50 17.06
CA GLY A 4 -5.78 -25.16 17.45
C GLY A 4 -5.56 -24.31 16.19
N ALA A 5 -5.77 -22.99 16.31
CA ALA A 5 -5.43 -22.05 15.24
C ALA A 5 -3.94 -22.20 14.87
N LYS A 6 -3.63 -22.19 13.58
CA LYS A 6 -2.25 -22.27 13.08
C LYS A 6 -1.46 -21.05 13.61
N PRO A 7 -0.28 -21.22 14.20
CA PRO A 7 0.51 -20.09 14.69
C PRO A 7 0.88 -19.15 13.53
N LEU A 8 0.78 -17.84 13.76
CA LEU A 8 1.16 -16.82 12.77
C LEU A 8 2.69 -16.77 12.54
N PHE A 9 3.46 -17.02 13.61
CA PHE A 9 4.93 -17.00 13.60
C PHE A 9 5.44 -18.25 14.31
N GLU A 10 6.51 -18.86 13.79
CA GLU A 10 7.15 -20.01 14.42
C GLU A 10 8.67 -19.90 14.32
N ASN A 11 9.36 -19.86 15.48
CA ASN A 11 10.83 -19.80 15.58
C ASN A 11 11.50 -18.65 14.81
N VAL A 12 10.85 -17.48 14.75
CA VAL A 12 11.46 -16.26 14.18
C VAL A 12 12.61 -15.79 15.07
N SER A 13 13.83 -15.76 14.53
CA SER A 13 15.01 -15.22 15.19
C SER A 13 15.64 -14.17 14.28
N VAL A 14 15.53 -12.90 14.66
CA VAL A 14 15.99 -11.76 13.87
C VAL A 14 16.61 -10.72 14.79
N LYS A 15 17.65 -10.04 14.31
CA LYS A 15 18.23 -8.87 14.95
C LYS A 15 18.20 -7.72 13.96
N PHE A 16 17.48 -6.65 14.31
CA PHE A 16 17.54 -5.37 13.61
C PHE A 16 18.65 -4.53 14.23
N GLY A 17 19.44 -3.81 13.42
CA GLY A 17 20.52 -2.96 13.95
C GLY A 17 21.09 -1.98 12.94
N GLY A 18 22.00 -1.12 13.39
CA GLY A 18 22.87 -0.32 12.53
C GLY A 18 22.23 0.88 11.83
N GLY A 19 21.16 1.48 12.39
CA GLY A 19 20.44 2.59 11.73
C GLY A 19 19.84 2.21 10.37
N ASN A 20 19.67 0.91 10.13
CA ASN A 20 19.11 0.40 8.89
C ASN A 20 17.60 0.66 8.82
N ARG A 21 17.11 0.80 7.58
CA ARG A 21 15.69 0.99 7.28
C ARG A 21 15.18 -0.29 6.63
N TYR A 22 14.40 -1.06 7.37
CA TYR A 22 13.89 -2.36 6.98
C TYR A 22 12.48 -2.24 6.41
N GLY A 23 12.28 -2.65 5.15
CA GLY A 23 10.96 -2.84 4.57
C GLY A 23 10.39 -4.20 4.94
N LEU A 24 9.35 -4.26 5.77
CA LEU A 24 8.67 -5.48 6.16
C LEU A 24 7.59 -5.83 5.13
N ILE A 25 7.85 -6.87 4.34
CA ILE A 25 6.99 -7.31 3.24
C ILE A 25 6.46 -8.73 3.49
N GLY A 26 5.35 -9.07 2.83
CA GLY A 26 4.70 -10.36 2.95
C GLY A 26 3.26 -10.31 2.47
N ALA A 27 2.66 -11.47 2.21
CA ALA A 27 1.29 -11.59 1.74
C ALA A 27 0.27 -10.98 2.71
N ASN A 28 -0.94 -10.69 2.22
CA ASN A 28 -2.04 -10.28 3.08
C ASN A 28 -2.40 -11.38 4.09
N GLY A 29 -2.56 -10.99 5.35
CA GLY A 29 -2.85 -11.92 6.44
C GLY A 29 -1.64 -12.71 6.98
N CYS A 30 -0.41 -12.48 6.50
CA CYS A 30 0.77 -13.16 7.05
C CYS A 30 1.21 -12.65 8.44
N GLY A 31 0.56 -11.61 8.95
CA GLY A 31 0.78 -11.09 10.30
C GLY A 31 1.72 -9.89 10.41
N LYS A 32 2.03 -9.15 9.34
CA LYS A 32 2.93 -7.97 9.38
C LYS A 32 2.58 -6.98 10.51
N SER A 33 1.34 -6.50 10.56
CA SER A 33 0.88 -5.58 11.62
C SER A 33 0.88 -6.24 13.01
N THR A 34 0.61 -7.54 13.10
CA THR A 34 0.71 -8.28 14.37
C THR A 34 2.16 -8.34 14.85
N PHE A 35 3.09 -8.59 13.94
CA PHE A 35 4.53 -8.55 14.22
C PHE A 35 4.95 -7.15 14.66
N MET A 36 4.45 -6.10 14.00
CA MET A 36 4.69 -4.71 14.38
C MET A 36 4.18 -4.40 15.80
N LYS A 37 2.98 -4.87 16.15
CA LYS A 37 2.41 -4.71 17.51
C LYS A 37 3.24 -5.42 18.58
N ILE A 38 3.78 -6.59 18.25
CA ILE A 38 4.68 -7.32 19.15
C ILE A 38 5.99 -6.55 19.36
N LEU A 39 6.58 -6.00 18.29
CA LEU A 39 7.76 -5.14 18.40
C LEU A 39 7.48 -3.84 19.15
N GLY A 40 6.27 -3.28 18.98
CA GLY A 40 5.79 -2.06 19.62
C GLY A 40 5.35 -2.20 21.09
N GLY A 41 5.36 -3.42 21.63
CA GLY A 41 4.91 -3.74 22.99
C GLY A 41 3.39 -3.72 23.19
N ASP A 42 2.60 -3.59 22.12
CA ASP A 42 1.13 -3.58 22.18
C ASP A 42 0.54 -4.98 22.32
N LEU A 43 1.30 -6.01 21.96
CA LEU A 43 0.88 -7.39 22.03
C LEU A 43 1.99 -8.27 22.60
N GLU A 44 1.70 -9.01 23.67
CA GLU A 44 2.65 -9.96 24.23
C GLU A 44 2.82 -11.17 23.30
N PRO A 45 4.07 -11.60 23.01
CA PRO A 45 4.30 -12.80 22.24
C PRO A 45 3.85 -14.04 23.03
N SER A 46 3.16 -14.98 22.37
CA SER A 46 2.75 -16.25 23.01
C SER A 46 3.94 -17.15 23.40
N GLY A 47 5.13 -16.87 22.87
CA GLY A 47 6.38 -17.53 23.21
C GLY A 47 7.58 -16.78 22.64
N GLY A 48 8.75 -16.96 23.26
CA GLY A 48 9.96 -16.20 22.94
C GLY A 48 10.06 -14.88 23.70
N GLN A 49 10.97 -14.02 23.28
CA GLN A 49 11.22 -12.72 23.90
C GLN A 49 11.54 -11.67 22.82
N VAL A 50 11.07 -10.45 23.03
CA VAL A 50 11.46 -9.27 22.26
C VAL A 50 12.20 -8.35 23.22
N MET A 51 13.38 -7.88 22.80
CA MET A 51 14.25 -7.05 23.63
C MET A 51 14.63 -5.80 22.85
N LEU A 52 14.39 -4.65 23.46
CA LEU A 52 14.92 -3.35 23.02
C LEU A 52 16.21 -3.06 23.80
N GLU A 53 17.18 -2.39 23.19
CA GLU A 53 18.39 -1.99 23.90
C GLU A 53 18.04 -0.98 25.01
N PRO A 54 18.73 -1.00 26.16
CA PRO A 54 18.48 -0.03 27.23
C PRO A 54 18.69 1.41 26.75
N ASN A 55 17.85 2.34 27.22
CA ASN A 55 17.89 3.77 26.87
C ASN A 55 17.62 4.09 25.38
N VAL A 56 17.04 3.17 24.63
CA VAL A 56 16.57 3.41 23.26
C VAL A 56 15.08 3.79 23.30
N ARG A 57 14.73 4.90 22.65
CA ARG A 57 13.35 5.33 22.47
C ARG A 57 12.74 4.67 21.24
N LEU A 58 11.52 4.18 21.41
CA LEU A 58 10.72 3.57 20.36
C LEU A 58 9.55 4.50 20.00
N GLY A 59 9.58 5.07 18.80
CA GLY A 59 8.41 5.74 18.23
C GLY A 59 7.62 4.78 17.34
N LYS A 60 6.30 4.96 17.32
CA LYS A 60 5.41 4.18 16.47
C LYS A 60 4.27 5.03 15.93
N LEU A 61 3.89 4.78 14.67
CA LEU A 61 2.67 5.34 14.10
C LEU A 61 1.45 4.71 14.78
N ARG A 62 0.75 5.50 15.61
CA ARG A 62 -0.48 5.06 16.27
C ARG A 62 -1.63 5.03 15.25
N GLN A 63 -2.50 4.03 15.39
CA GLN A 63 -3.65 3.83 14.49
C GLN A 63 -4.96 4.42 15.06
N ASP A 64 -5.01 4.71 16.36
CA ASP A 64 -6.20 5.30 16.98
C ASP A 64 -6.26 6.81 16.71
N GLN A 65 -6.97 7.15 15.62
CA GLN A 65 -7.16 8.53 15.17
C GLN A 65 -8.01 9.40 16.11
N PHE A 66 -8.69 8.81 17.11
CA PHE A 66 -9.57 9.54 18.03
C PHE A 66 -9.00 9.64 19.46
N ALA A 67 -7.76 9.23 19.68
CA ALA A 67 -7.16 9.23 21.02
C ALA A 67 -6.90 10.63 21.60
N TYR A 68 -6.94 11.69 20.78
CA TYR A 68 -6.48 13.03 21.14
C TYR A 68 -7.49 14.15 20.84
N GLU A 69 -8.80 13.84 20.75
CA GLU A 69 -9.85 14.80 20.35
C GLU A 69 -9.87 16.12 21.13
N ASP A 70 -9.49 16.05 22.42
CA ASP A 70 -9.53 17.17 23.37
C ASP A 70 -8.28 18.07 23.30
N PHE A 71 -7.28 17.71 22.51
CA PHE A 71 -6.02 18.44 22.39
C PHE A 71 -5.93 19.23 21.09
N THR A 72 -5.08 20.26 21.09
CA THR A 72 -4.77 20.97 19.85
C THR A 72 -3.95 20.09 18.92
N VAL A 73 -3.98 20.39 17.62
CA VAL A 73 -3.18 19.65 16.62
C VAL A 73 -1.68 19.74 16.95
N ILE A 74 -1.17 20.91 17.32
CA ILE A 74 0.24 21.11 17.64
C ILE A 74 0.66 20.39 18.93
N ASP A 75 -0.16 20.45 19.98
CA ASP A 75 0.10 19.74 21.23
C ASP A 75 0.10 18.23 20.99
N THR A 76 -0.81 17.72 20.15
CA THR A 76 -0.87 16.31 19.77
C THR A 76 0.45 15.86 19.13
N VAL A 77 1.07 16.67 18.27
CA VAL A 77 2.38 16.35 17.69
C VAL A 77 3.47 16.32 18.78
N ILE A 78 3.49 17.34 19.66
CA ILE A 78 4.48 17.45 20.74
C ILE A 78 4.37 16.28 21.73
N MET A 79 3.17 15.76 21.98
CA MET A 79 2.93 14.57 22.81
C MET A 79 3.64 13.30 22.31
N GLY A 80 4.11 13.27 21.07
CA GLY A 80 4.97 12.20 20.58
C GLY A 80 6.24 12.05 21.41
N HIS A 81 6.74 13.15 22.00
CA HIS A 81 7.84 13.16 22.94
C HIS A 81 7.29 13.24 24.39
N GLU A 82 6.99 12.08 24.99
CA GLU A 82 6.29 12.02 26.29
C GLU A 82 7.00 12.78 27.43
N GLU A 83 8.33 12.73 27.51
CA GLU A 83 9.10 13.45 28.54
C GLU A 83 8.97 14.98 28.38
N LEU A 84 9.22 15.50 27.18
CA LEU A 84 9.01 16.91 26.85
C LEU A 84 7.58 17.37 27.12
N TRP A 85 6.57 16.57 26.77
CA TRP A 85 5.18 16.90 27.04
C TRP A 85 4.88 16.99 28.55
N LYS A 86 5.39 16.06 29.36
CA LYS A 86 5.23 16.09 30.82
C LYS A 86 5.84 17.36 31.41
N VAL A 87 7.07 17.69 30.98
CA VAL A 87 7.76 18.92 31.41
C VAL A 87 6.99 20.16 30.99
N LYS A 88 6.54 20.23 29.73
CA LYS A 88 5.73 21.34 29.21
C LYS A 88 4.44 21.52 30.01
N ALA A 89 3.68 20.44 30.20
CA ALA A 89 2.38 20.49 30.87
C ALA A 89 2.50 20.91 32.33
N GLU A 90 3.52 20.41 33.04
CA GLU A 90 3.75 20.80 34.45
C GLU A 90 4.23 22.25 34.57
N ARG A 91 5.11 22.68 33.65
CA ARG A 91 5.54 24.07 33.58
C ARG A 91 4.37 25.01 33.30
N ASP A 92 3.53 24.70 32.32
CA ASP A 92 2.35 25.49 31.97
C ASP A 92 1.34 25.50 33.13
N ARG A 93 1.20 24.39 33.88
CA ARG A 93 0.41 24.31 35.12
C ARG A 93 0.92 25.29 36.17
N ILE A 94 2.22 25.28 36.48
CA ILE A 94 2.82 26.18 37.48
C ILE A 94 2.63 27.65 37.08
N TYR A 95 2.88 28.01 35.81
CA TYR A 95 2.67 29.37 35.33
C TYR A 95 1.20 29.81 35.32
N SER A 96 0.24 28.87 35.32
CA SER A 96 -1.19 29.17 35.41
C SER A 96 -1.70 29.40 36.84
N LEU A 97 -0.87 29.14 37.87
CA LEU A 97 -1.27 29.32 39.26
C LEU A 97 -1.50 30.81 39.58
N PRO A 98 -2.59 31.17 40.29
CA PRO A 98 -2.84 32.56 40.68
C PRO A 98 -1.74 33.17 41.56
N GLU A 99 -1.10 32.34 42.39
CA GLU A 99 0.06 32.67 43.20
C GLU A 99 1.08 31.52 43.10
N MET A 100 2.33 31.85 42.81
CA MET A 100 3.44 30.90 42.73
C MET A 100 4.20 30.87 44.06
N THR A 101 4.29 29.71 44.70
CA THR A 101 5.06 29.56 45.95
C THR A 101 6.57 29.51 45.66
N GLU A 102 7.40 29.61 46.70
CA GLU A 102 8.85 29.43 46.56
C GLU A 102 9.21 28.01 46.09
N GLU A 103 8.46 26.99 46.54
CA GLU A 103 8.61 25.60 46.09
C GLU A 103 8.25 25.45 44.60
N ASP A 104 7.15 26.07 44.15
CA ASP A 104 6.76 26.08 42.73
C ASP A 104 7.82 26.80 41.88
N GLY A 105 8.40 27.89 42.40
CA GLY A 105 9.48 28.63 41.75
C GLY A 105 10.78 27.82 41.58
N MET A 106 11.12 26.98 42.57
CA MET A 106 12.25 26.05 42.45
C MET A 106 11.94 24.93 41.46
N ALA A 107 10.73 24.35 41.52
CA ALA A 107 10.30 23.28 40.61
C ALA A 107 10.29 23.74 39.14
N VAL A 108 9.74 24.93 38.86
CA VAL A 108 9.72 25.44 37.48
C VAL A 108 11.12 25.76 36.95
N ALA A 109 12.07 26.17 37.81
CA ALA A 109 13.45 26.41 37.40
C ALA A 109 14.17 25.11 36.96
N GLU A 110 13.91 23.99 37.65
CA GLU A 110 14.39 22.67 37.23
C GLU A 110 13.75 22.25 35.90
N LEU A 111 12.42 22.41 35.78
CA LEU A 111 11.67 22.09 34.57
C LEU A 111 12.10 22.93 33.36
N GLU A 112 12.43 24.22 33.53
CA GLU A 112 12.94 25.07 32.43
C GLU A 112 14.30 24.57 31.93
N THR A 113 15.12 24.00 32.81
CA THR A 113 16.41 23.40 32.42
C THR A 113 16.15 22.16 31.56
N GLU A 114 15.32 21.23 32.03
CA GLU A 114 14.95 20.02 31.27
C GLU A 114 14.26 20.38 29.94
N PHE A 115 13.38 21.39 29.95
CA PHE A 115 12.69 21.87 28.76
C PHE A 115 13.67 22.44 27.73
N ALA A 116 14.68 23.19 28.18
CA ALA A 116 15.74 23.71 27.32
C ALA A 116 16.60 22.58 26.74
N GLU A 117 16.97 21.58 27.55
CA GLU A 117 17.79 20.43 27.12
C GLU A 117 17.08 19.58 26.04
N MET A 118 15.75 19.53 26.05
CA MET A 118 14.94 18.84 25.05
C MET A 118 14.53 19.73 23.86
N ASP A 119 15.17 20.89 23.69
CA ASP A 119 14.86 21.87 22.63
C ASP A 119 13.38 22.32 22.66
N GLY A 120 12.78 22.39 23.84
CA GLY A 120 11.36 22.65 24.03
C GLY A 120 10.90 24.00 23.48
N TYR A 121 11.75 25.03 23.51
CA TYR A 121 11.40 26.38 22.99
C TYR A 121 11.20 26.40 21.47
N THR A 122 11.72 25.40 20.76
CA THR A 122 11.52 25.25 19.30
C THR A 122 10.47 24.18 18.97
N ALA A 123 9.90 23.51 19.98
CA ALA A 123 8.99 22.38 19.80
C ALA A 123 7.79 22.72 18.91
N GLU A 124 7.13 23.85 19.16
CA GLU A 124 5.99 24.30 18.36
C GLU A 124 6.39 24.57 16.90
N SER A 125 7.53 25.24 16.67
CA SER A 125 8.02 25.51 15.32
C SER A 125 8.33 24.22 14.56
N ARG A 126 9.03 23.27 15.20
CA ARG A 126 9.36 21.96 14.61
C ARG A 126 8.11 21.13 14.33
N ALA A 127 7.15 21.13 15.26
CA ALA A 127 5.86 20.47 15.07
C ALA A 127 5.09 21.08 13.89
N GLY A 128 5.06 22.41 13.79
CA GLY A 128 4.42 23.14 12.70
C GLY A 128 5.05 22.84 11.33
N GLU A 129 6.39 22.72 11.24
CA GLU A 129 7.08 22.34 10.01
C GLU A 129 6.71 20.93 9.52
N LEU A 130 6.63 19.95 10.44
CA LEU A 130 6.17 18.59 10.12
C LEU A 130 4.72 18.58 9.64
N LEU A 131 3.85 19.32 10.32
CA LEU A 131 2.44 19.45 9.94
C LEU A 131 2.27 20.06 8.55
N LEU A 132 3.03 21.12 8.23
CA LEU A 132 3.01 21.74 6.91
C LEU A 132 3.51 20.80 5.81
N GLY A 133 4.56 20.04 6.09
CA GLY A 133 5.07 19.02 5.17
C GLY A 133 4.05 17.92 4.86
N LEU A 134 3.18 17.60 5.82
CA LEU A 134 2.05 16.70 5.66
C LEU A 134 0.78 17.37 5.12
N GLY A 135 0.85 18.67 4.79
CA GLY A 135 -0.21 19.46 4.19
C GLY A 135 -1.23 20.05 5.17
N ILE A 136 -1.01 19.92 6.49
CA ILE A 136 -1.88 20.53 7.51
C ILE A 136 -1.53 22.02 7.60
N GLY A 137 -2.47 22.87 7.17
CA GLY A 137 -2.30 24.33 7.14
C GLY A 137 -2.16 24.95 8.54
N ILE A 138 -1.46 26.08 8.60
CA ILE A 138 -1.16 26.82 9.86
C ILE A 138 -2.44 27.17 10.61
N GLU A 139 -3.53 27.44 9.89
CA GLU A 139 -4.84 27.77 10.45
C GLU A 139 -5.44 26.66 11.31
N GLN A 140 -5.00 25.40 11.13
CA GLN A 140 -5.48 24.25 11.89
C GLN A 140 -4.58 23.89 13.08
N HIS A 141 -3.34 24.41 13.14
CA HIS A 141 -2.33 23.96 14.11
C HIS A 141 -2.78 24.15 15.57
N PHE A 142 -3.47 25.24 15.86
CA PHE A 142 -3.96 25.57 17.20
C PHE A 142 -5.44 25.23 17.41
N GLY A 143 -6.11 24.67 16.39
CA GLY A 143 -7.46 24.15 16.51
C GLY A 143 -7.48 22.78 17.21
N PRO A 144 -8.64 22.35 17.72
CA PRO A 144 -8.77 21.04 18.35
C PRO A 144 -8.70 19.90 17.31
N MET A 145 -8.14 18.75 17.71
CA MET A 145 -8.08 17.54 16.89
C MET A 145 -9.46 17.05 16.45
N SER A 146 -10.51 17.35 17.21
CA SER A 146 -11.90 17.00 16.87
C SER A 146 -12.44 17.70 15.63
N GLU A 147 -11.90 18.86 15.25
CA GLU A 147 -12.27 19.58 14.02
C GLU A 147 -11.50 19.08 12.79
N VAL A 148 -10.43 18.30 12.98
CA VAL A 148 -9.66 17.70 11.89
C VAL A 148 -10.44 16.52 11.31
N SER A 149 -10.58 16.47 9.99
CA SER A 149 -11.27 15.33 9.37
C SER A 149 -10.48 14.01 9.54
N PRO A 150 -11.13 12.84 9.67
CA PRO A 150 -10.47 11.58 10.02
C PRO A 150 -9.23 11.22 9.16
N GLY A 151 -9.31 11.38 7.83
CA GLY A 151 -8.18 11.10 6.94
C GLY A 151 -6.97 12.01 7.14
N TRP A 152 -7.18 13.20 7.72
CA TRP A 152 -6.10 14.13 8.08
C TRP A 152 -5.56 13.88 9.50
N LYS A 153 -6.34 13.27 10.40
CA LYS A 153 -5.87 12.90 11.75
C LYS A 153 -4.70 11.92 11.70
N LEU A 154 -4.73 10.95 10.77
CA LEU A 154 -3.60 10.04 10.55
C LEU A 154 -2.32 10.78 10.16
N ARG A 155 -2.42 11.89 9.42
CA ARG A 155 -1.27 12.74 9.10
C ARG A 155 -0.71 13.43 10.36
N VAL A 156 -1.59 13.90 11.25
CA VAL A 156 -1.14 14.45 12.55
C VAL A 156 -0.44 13.38 13.39
N LEU A 157 -0.94 12.14 13.41
CA LEU A 157 -0.29 11.03 14.12
C LEU A 157 1.05 10.63 13.48
N LEU A 158 1.18 10.76 12.16
CA LEU A 158 2.46 10.59 11.49
C LEU A 158 3.45 11.69 11.90
N ALA A 159 3.03 12.96 11.94
CA ALA A 159 3.86 14.03 12.50
C ALA A 159 4.25 13.76 13.96
N GLN A 160 3.31 13.28 14.79
CA GLN A 160 3.58 12.89 16.19
C GLN A 160 4.67 11.82 16.28
N ALA A 161 4.59 10.75 15.48
CA ALA A 161 5.58 9.67 15.47
C ALA A 161 6.96 10.14 14.97
N LEU A 162 7.00 11.11 14.05
CA LEU A 162 8.22 11.70 13.54
C LEU A 162 8.83 12.71 14.53
N PHE A 163 8.01 13.47 15.25
CA PHE A 163 8.45 14.56 16.11
C PHE A 163 9.37 14.10 17.25
N SER A 164 9.13 12.91 17.80
CA SER A 164 9.89 12.38 18.93
C SER A 164 11.35 12.02 18.62
N ASP A 165 11.74 12.13 17.34
CA ASP A 165 13.02 11.71 16.74
C ASP A 165 13.66 10.48 17.42
N PRO A 166 12.95 9.33 17.41
CA PRO A 166 13.33 8.17 18.20
C PRO A 166 14.50 7.43 17.53
N GLU A 167 15.29 6.67 18.29
CA GLU A 167 16.34 5.83 17.73
C GLU A 167 15.76 4.61 17.00
N VAL A 168 14.55 4.17 17.36
CA VAL A 168 13.78 3.15 16.63
C VAL A 168 12.40 3.69 16.25
N LEU A 169 12.05 3.57 14.97
CA LEU A 169 10.75 4.02 14.44
C LEU A 169 10.00 2.86 13.75
N LEU A 170 8.76 2.64 14.16
CA LEU A 170 7.85 1.66 13.57
C LEU A 170 6.76 2.37 12.76
N LEU A 171 6.70 2.13 11.45
CA LEU A 171 5.72 2.73 10.55
C LEU A 171 4.90 1.63 9.87
N ASP A 172 3.61 1.55 10.19
CA ASP A 172 2.68 0.60 9.55
C ASP A 172 1.86 1.35 8.49
N GLU A 173 2.17 1.11 7.21
CA GLU A 173 1.57 1.74 6.02
C GLU A 173 1.54 3.28 6.07
N PRO A 174 2.70 3.96 6.23
CA PRO A 174 2.74 5.41 6.43
C PRO A 174 2.38 6.22 5.17
N THR A 175 2.37 5.60 4.00
CA THR A 175 2.01 6.25 2.72
C THR A 175 0.50 6.27 2.47
N ASN A 176 -0.29 5.53 3.25
CA ASN A 176 -1.74 5.50 3.09
C ASN A 176 -2.35 6.89 3.29
N HIS A 177 -3.29 7.25 2.42
CA HIS A 177 -3.98 8.54 2.43
C HIS A 177 -3.08 9.77 2.20
N LEU A 178 -1.82 9.57 1.80
CA LEU A 178 -0.93 10.63 1.37
C LEU A 178 -1.01 10.79 -0.16
N ASP A 179 -0.96 12.04 -0.61
CA ASP A 179 -0.80 12.30 -2.04
C ASP A 179 0.67 12.17 -2.45
N ILE A 180 0.91 12.08 -3.76
CA ILE A 180 2.24 11.80 -4.33
C ILE A 180 3.31 12.80 -3.85
N ASN A 181 2.93 14.07 -3.65
CA ASN A 181 3.85 15.11 -3.19
C ASN A 181 4.17 14.94 -1.70
N THR A 182 3.16 14.66 -0.88
CA THR A 182 3.37 14.37 0.55
C THR A 182 4.20 13.10 0.76
N ILE A 183 4.00 12.06 -0.06
CA ILE A 183 4.86 10.85 -0.04
C ILE A 183 6.32 11.23 -0.31
N ARG A 184 6.58 12.17 -1.24
CA ARG A 184 7.96 12.61 -1.56
C ARG A 184 8.61 13.31 -0.40
N TRP A 185 7.84 14.19 0.23
CA TRP A 185 8.31 14.87 1.43
C TRP A 185 8.65 13.86 2.52
N LEU A 186 7.79 12.86 2.74
CA LEU A 186 8.03 11.81 3.73
C LEU A 186 9.28 10.99 3.42
N GLU A 187 9.51 10.60 2.16
CA GLU A 187 10.73 9.91 1.72
C GLU A 187 11.98 10.70 2.12
N ASN A 188 11.99 12.01 1.85
CA ASN A 188 13.11 12.89 2.21
C ASN A 188 13.32 12.98 3.72
N VAL A 189 12.23 13.12 4.50
CA VAL A 189 12.32 13.18 5.96
C VAL A 189 12.87 11.87 6.54
N LEU A 190 12.43 10.72 6.03
CA LEU A 190 12.87 9.41 6.54
C LEU A 190 14.31 9.06 6.12
N THR A 191 14.71 9.42 4.91
CA THR A 191 16.08 9.15 4.40
C THR A 191 17.16 10.00 5.09
N GLN A 192 16.80 11.19 5.58
CA GLN A 192 17.71 12.07 6.31
C GLN A 192 17.95 11.65 7.77
N ARG A 193 17.16 10.71 8.30
CA ARG A 193 17.25 10.24 9.68
C ARG A 193 18.21 9.05 9.81
N SER A 194 18.90 9.00 10.95
CA SER A 194 19.79 7.89 11.34
C SER A 194 19.10 6.81 12.18
N SER A 195 17.82 6.98 12.49
CA SER A 195 17.02 6.02 13.25
C SER A 195 16.96 4.67 12.55
N LEU A 196 16.96 3.59 13.33
CA LEU A 196 16.55 2.29 12.85
C LEU A 196 15.05 2.33 12.55
N MET A 197 14.65 1.91 11.35
CA MET A 197 13.24 1.94 10.96
C MET A 197 12.76 0.56 10.54
N ILE A 198 11.54 0.22 10.93
CA ILE A 198 10.81 -0.93 10.38
C ILE A 198 9.53 -0.37 9.77
N ILE A 199 9.40 -0.56 8.47
CA ILE A 199 8.38 0.08 7.64
C ILE A 199 7.58 -1.02 6.94
N ILE A 200 6.28 -1.07 7.17
CA ILE A 200 5.36 -1.84 6.33
C ILE A 200 4.84 -0.86 5.28
N SER A 201 4.96 -1.21 4.01
CA SER A 201 4.44 -0.42 2.91
C SER A 201 4.12 -1.33 1.73
N HIS A 202 3.02 -1.05 1.04
CA HIS A 202 2.71 -1.63 -0.27
C HIS A 202 3.24 -0.79 -1.45
N ASP A 203 3.80 0.39 -1.20
CA ASP A 203 4.40 1.25 -2.23
C ASP A 203 5.86 0.83 -2.51
N ARG A 204 6.09 0.26 -3.69
CA ARG A 204 7.40 -0.21 -4.16
C ARG A 204 8.40 0.93 -4.34
N HIS A 205 7.98 2.06 -4.87
CA HIS A 205 8.85 3.22 -5.05
C HIS A 205 9.32 3.77 -3.71
N PHE A 206 8.41 3.84 -2.74
CA PHE A 206 8.72 4.26 -1.38
C PHE A 206 9.72 3.31 -0.70
N LEU A 207 9.48 2.00 -0.79
CA LEU A 207 10.41 0.99 -0.27
C LEU A 207 11.78 1.10 -0.94
N ASN A 208 11.83 1.33 -2.25
CA ASN A 208 13.09 1.47 -2.96
C ASN A 208 13.86 2.75 -2.63
N SER A 209 13.15 3.82 -2.32
CA SER A 209 13.73 5.12 -1.99
C SER A 209 14.21 5.19 -0.54
N VAL A 210 13.48 4.55 0.37
CA VAL A 210 13.71 4.66 1.82
C VAL A 210 14.48 3.46 2.38
N CYS A 211 14.13 2.23 2.02
CA CYS A 211 14.66 1.04 2.69
C CYS A 211 16.05 0.65 2.20
N THR A 212 16.89 0.19 3.14
CA THR A 212 18.22 -0.36 2.86
C THR A 212 18.25 -1.89 2.92
N HIS A 213 17.23 -2.48 3.54
CA HIS A 213 17.08 -3.93 3.70
C HIS A 213 15.61 -4.30 3.57
N MET A 214 15.34 -5.52 3.11
CA MET A 214 14.01 -6.12 3.07
C MET A 214 13.90 -7.23 4.12
N ALA A 215 12.82 -7.22 4.87
CA ALA A 215 12.43 -8.25 5.83
C ALA A 215 11.21 -8.98 5.26
N ASP A 216 11.44 -10.17 4.70
CA ASP A 216 10.41 -10.99 4.06
C ASP A 216 9.78 -11.94 5.07
N LEU A 217 8.49 -11.73 5.34
CA LEU A 217 7.65 -12.54 6.21
C LEU A 217 6.80 -13.50 5.38
N ASP A 218 7.27 -14.74 5.25
CA ASP A 218 6.59 -15.82 4.53
C ASP A 218 6.64 -17.15 5.33
N TYR A 219 5.53 -17.90 5.38
CA TYR A 219 5.33 -19.12 6.18
C TYR A 219 5.67 -19.04 7.68
N GLY A 220 5.54 -17.88 8.30
CA GLY A 220 5.90 -17.71 9.71
C GLY A 220 7.41 -17.73 9.97
N GLU A 221 8.22 -17.68 8.92
CA GLU A 221 9.66 -17.36 8.97
C GLU A 221 9.85 -15.89 8.55
N LEU A 222 10.83 -15.21 9.15
CA LEU A 222 11.26 -13.88 8.73
C LEU A 222 12.68 -13.96 8.17
N ARG A 223 12.88 -13.50 6.94
CA ARG A 223 14.18 -13.53 6.25
C ARG A 223 14.64 -12.12 5.92
N LEU A 224 15.86 -11.79 6.31
CA LEU A 224 16.46 -10.49 6.01
C LEU A 224 17.30 -10.57 4.73
N PHE A 225 17.13 -9.58 3.87
CA PHE A 225 17.89 -9.40 2.65
C PHE A 225 18.47 -7.99 2.63
N PRO A 226 19.79 -7.83 2.39
CA PRO A 226 20.35 -6.52 2.11
C PRO A 226 19.92 -6.06 0.72
N GLY A 227 19.68 -4.75 0.58
CA GLY A 227 19.21 -4.16 -0.65
C GLY A 227 17.76 -3.69 -0.57
N ASN A 228 17.35 -3.01 -1.62
CA ASN A 228 15.99 -2.49 -1.74
C ASN A 228 15.01 -3.57 -2.25
N TYR A 229 13.76 -3.19 -2.51
CA TYR A 229 12.72 -4.13 -2.93
C TYR A 229 13.07 -4.81 -4.27
N ASP A 230 13.57 -4.06 -5.25
CA ASP A 230 13.88 -4.59 -6.59
C ASP A 230 15.02 -5.61 -6.57
N GLU A 231 16.06 -5.29 -5.81
CA GLU A 231 17.19 -6.18 -5.60
C GLU A 231 16.75 -7.47 -4.90
N TYR A 232 15.94 -7.34 -3.85
CA TYR A 232 15.32 -8.50 -3.18
C TYR A 232 14.51 -9.34 -4.16
N MET A 233 13.61 -8.74 -4.95
CA MET A 233 12.75 -9.48 -5.89
C MET A 233 13.55 -10.21 -6.95
N THR A 234 14.60 -9.58 -7.46
CA THR A 234 15.52 -10.20 -8.43
C THR A 234 16.19 -11.43 -7.83
N VAL A 235 16.75 -11.30 -6.62
CA VAL A 235 17.44 -12.39 -5.91
C VAL A 235 16.46 -13.51 -5.53
N ALA A 236 15.27 -13.16 -5.06
CA ALA A 236 14.22 -14.11 -4.65
C ALA A 236 13.72 -14.92 -5.84
N THR A 237 13.46 -14.26 -6.97
CA THR A 237 12.99 -14.89 -8.22
C THR A 237 14.05 -15.85 -8.77
N GLN A 238 15.31 -15.39 -8.91
CA GLN A 238 16.41 -16.23 -9.39
C GLN A 238 16.64 -17.46 -8.49
N SER A 239 16.59 -17.27 -7.17
CA SER A 239 16.73 -18.36 -6.20
C SER A 239 15.62 -19.39 -6.35
N ARG A 240 14.37 -18.95 -6.56
CA ARG A 240 13.21 -19.81 -6.80
C ARG A 240 13.31 -20.57 -8.12
N GLU A 241 13.68 -19.91 -9.20
CA GLU A 241 13.86 -20.54 -10.51
C GLU A 241 14.96 -21.60 -10.49
N GLN A 242 16.10 -21.31 -9.84
CA GLN A 242 17.20 -22.25 -9.67
C GLN A 242 16.75 -23.49 -8.88
N LEU A 243 16.02 -23.29 -7.77
CA LEU A 243 15.45 -24.38 -6.98
C LEU A 243 14.51 -25.27 -7.80
N LEU A 244 13.62 -24.66 -8.59
CA LEU A 244 12.67 -25.37 -9.44
C LEU A 244 13.39 -26.13 -10.56
N SER A 245 14.37 -25.51 -11.22
CA SER A 245 15.22 -26.15 -12.23
C SER A 245 15.98 -27.35 -11.67
N ASP A 246 16.59 -27.21 -10.49
CA ASP A 246 17.36 -28.29 -9.88
C ASP A 246 16.47 -29.45 -9.44
N ASN A 247 15.28 -29.14 -8.90
CA ASN A 247 14.28 -30.15 -8.60
C ASN A 247 13.74 -30.83 -9.87
N ALA A 248 13.54 -30.10 -10.97
CA ALA A 248 13.14 -30.68 -12.24
C ALA A 248 14.22 -31.63 -12.79
N LYS A 249 15.50 -31.25 -12.73
CA LYS A 249 16.64 -32.12 -13.10
C LYS A 249 16.69 -33.39 -12.25
N LYS A 250 16.57 -33.26 -10.92
CA LYS A 250 16.52 -34.39 -9.99
C LYS A 250 15.32 -35.31 -10.26
N LYS A 251 14.12 -34.76 -10.53
CA LYS A 251 12.93 -35.54 -10.91
C LYS A 251 13.15 -36.31 -12.22
N ALA A 252 13.74 -35.68 -13.23
CA ALA A 252 14.08 -36.35 -14.49
C ALA A 252 15.08 -37.50 -14.27
N GLN A 253 16.11 -37.28 -13.45
CA GLN A 253 17.08 -38.32 -13.08
C GLN A 253 16.43 -39.48 -12.32
N ILE A 254 15.53 -39.20 -11.37
CA ILE A 254 14.76 -40.23 -10.65
C ILE A 254 13.93 -41.05 -11.64
N SER A 255 13.20 -40.38 -12.55
CA SER A 255 12.37 -41.05 -13.56
C SER A 255 13.20 -41.95 -14.48
N GLU A 256 14.39 -41.49 -14.91
CA GLU A 256 15.28 -42.30 -15.75
C GLU A 256 15.77 -43.54 -15.00
N LEU A 257 16.26 -43.37 -13.77
CA LEU A 257 16.72 -44.48 -12.93
C LEU A 257 15.59 -45.47 -12.64
N GLN A 258 14.37 -45.00 -12.34
CA GLN A 258 13.17 -45.82 -12.15
C GLN A 258 12.81 -46.61 -13.42
N SER A 259 12.88 -45.98 -14.59
CA SER A 259 12.63 -46.66 -15.86
C SER A 259 13.63 -47.80 -16.11
N PHE A 260 14.89 -47.61 -15.73
CA PHE A 260 15.91 -48.65 -15.84
C PHE A 260 15.69 -49.77 -14.82
N VAL A 261 15.38 -49.44 -13.57
CA VAL A 261 15.09 -50.43 -12.53
C VAL A 261 13.88 -51.29 -12.92
N SER A 262 12.80 -50.67 -13.38
CA SER A 262 11.59 -51.39 -13.82
C SER A 262 11.84 -52.31 -15.02
N ARG A 263 12.64 -51.89 -16.00
CA ARG A 263 12.96 -52.69 -17.20
C ARG A 263 13.92 -53.85 -16.94
N PHE A 264 14.84 -53.71 -15.99
CA PHE A 264 15.95 -54.65 -15.80
C PHE A 264 15.97 -55.38 -14.45
N SER A 265 14.96 -55.19 -13.60
CA SER A 265 14.82 -55.86 -12.30
C SER A 265 14.74 -57.39 -12.40
N ALA A 266 14.12 -57.92 -13.45
CA ALA A 266 13.96 -59.36 -13.68
C ALA A 266 15.09 -60.01 -14.50
N ASN A 267 16.06 -59.22 -15.00
CA ASN A 267 17.12 -59.73 -15.88
C ASN A 267 18.40 -60.06 -15.09
N ALA A 268 18.74 -61.36 -14.99
CA ALA A 268 19.85 -61.86 -14.18
C ALA A 268 21.21 -61.19 -14.48
N SER A 269 21.45 -60.79 -15.74
CA SER A 269 22.70 -60.14 -16.16
C SER A 269 22.83 -58.68 -15.69
N LYS A 270 21.72 -58.00 -15.39
CA LYS A 270 21.65 -56.56 -15.05
C LYS A 270 21.15 -56.29 -13.63
N ALA A 271 20.78 -57.33 -12.87
CA ALA A 271 20.26 -57.24 -11.51
C ALA A 271 21.14 -56.40 -10.57
N LYS A 272 22.48 -56.60 -10.56
CA LYS A 272 23.40 -55.80 -9.74
C LYS A 272 23.38 -54.30 -10.09
N GLN A 273 23.23 -53.96 -11.37
CA GLN A 273 23.13 -52.56 -11.81
C GLN A 273 21.78 -51.94 -11.44
N ALA A 274 20.69 -52.71 -11.55
CA ALA A 274 19.37 -52.27 -11.12
C ALA A 274 19.32 -52.01 -9.61
N THR A 275 19.88 -52.89 -8.77
CA THR A 275 19.95 -52.68 -7.31
C THR A 275 20.80 -51.47 -6.94
N SER A 276 21.94 -51.23 -7.61
CA SER A 276 22.77 -50.05 -7.37
C SER A 276 22.03 -48.75 -7.70
N ARG A 277 21.30 -48.71 -8.82
CA ARG A 277 20.50 -47.55 -9.23
C ARG A 277 19.28 -47.32 -8.34
N ALA A 278 18.65 -48.39 -7.82
CA ALA A 278 17.62 -48.28 -6.80
C ALA A 278 18.15 -47.56 -5.54
N LYS A 279 19.32 -47.97 -5.04
CA LYS A 279 19.98 -47.27 -3.92
C LYS A 279 20.40 -45.83 -4.24
N ALA A 280 20.65 -45.51 -5.52
CA ALA A 280 20.97 -44.15 -5.94
C ALA A 280 19.71 -43.25 -5.92
N ILE A 281 18.54 -43.78 -6.27
CA ILE A 281 17.26 -43.06 -6.17
C ILE A 281 17.01 -42.63 -4.72
N ASP A 282 17.21 -43.53 -3.75
CA ASP A 282 17.00 -43.25 -2.31
C ASP A 282 17.90 -42.13 -1.76
N LYS A 283 19.02 -41.84 -2.44
CA LYS A 283 19.96 -40.76 -2.07
C LYS A 283 19.61 -39.42 -2.71
N ILE A 284 18.80 -39.39 -3.76
CA ILE A 284 18.40 -38.14 -4.41
C ILE A 284 17.28 -37.52 -3.58
N GLN A 285 17.62 -36.50 -2.81
CA GLN A 285 16.64 -35.69 -2.09
C GLN A 285 16.22 -34.49 -2.93
N LEU A 286 14.92 -34.42 -3.20
CA LEU A 286 14.29 -33.21 -3.72
C LEU A 286 14.24 -32.19 -2.61
N ALA A 287 14.68 -30.97 -2.91
CA ALA A 287 14.52 -29.87 -1.97
C ALA A 287 13.02 -29.56 -1.86
N GLU A 288 12.54 -29.34 -0.64
CA GLU A 288 11.14 -28.98 -0.42
C GLU A 288 10.85 -27.61 -1.03
N VAL A 289 9.89 -27.53 -1.94
CA VAL A 289 9.39 -26.27 -2.48
C VAL A 289 8.18 -25.88 -1.63
N LYS A 290 8.40 -25.01 -0.64
CA LYS A 290 7.29 -24.41 0.11
C LYS A 290 6.49 -23.51 -0.86
N PRO A 291 5.19 -23.76 -1.09
CA PRO A 291 4.41 -23.00 -2.08
C PRO A 291 4.09 -21.60 -1.61
N SER A 292 4.51 -20.58 -2.38
CA SER A 292 4.15 -19.13 -2.25
C SER A 292 2.91 -18.85 -1.38
N SER A 293 2.95 -18.22 -0.19
CA SER A 293 1.74 -17.56 0.33
C SER A 293 1.36 -16.36 -0.55
N ARG A 294 2.35 -15.81 -1.26
CA ARG A 294 2.21 -14.79 -2.29
C ARG A 294 1.75 -15.45 -3.59
N VAL A 295 0.52 -15.15 -3.97
CA VAL A 295 -0.09 -15.63 -5.22
C VAL A 295 -0.63 -14.42 -5.96
N SER A 296 -0.21 -14.23 -7.20
CA SER A 296 -0.71 -13.14 -8.04
C SER A 296 -2.02 -13.53 -8.72
N PRO A 297 -3.04 -12.65 -8.72
CA PRO A 297 -4.22 -12.87 -9.54
C PRO A 297 -3.86 -12.80 -11.02
N PHE A 298 -4.59 -13.53 -11.86
CA PHE A 298 -4.42 -13.44 -13.31
C PHE A 298 -5.42 -12.44 -13.90
N ILE A 299 -4.97 -11.21 -14.10
CA ILE A 299 -5.79 -10.13 -14.64
C ILE A 299 -5.47 -9.96 -16.13
N ARG A 300 -6.51 -9.89 -16.96
CA ARG A 300 -6.38 -9.58 -18.39
C ARG A 300 -7.63 -8.85 -18.86
N PHE A 301 -7.47 -7.58 -19.21
CA PHE A 301 -8.54 -6.79 -19.78
C PHE A 301 -8.53 -6.90 -21.31
N ASP A 302 -9.65 -7.34 -21.86
CA ASP A 302 -9.92 -7.30 -23.30
C ASP A 302 -10.99 -6.24 -23.58
N GLN A 303 -11.16 -5.83 -24.84
CA GLN A 303 -12.22 -4.91 -25.27
C GLN A 303 -13.12 -5.56 -26.32
N ASN A 304 -14.43 -5.29 -26.28
CA ASN A 304 -15.37 -5.78 -27.31
C ASN A 304 -15.20 -5.03 -28.64
N LYS A 305 -15.13 -3.70 -28.59
CA LYS A 305 -15.07 -2.81 -29.76
C LYS A 305 -13.90 -1.86 -29.62
N LYS A 306 -13.05 -1.78 -30.64
CA LYS A 306 -11.91 -0.85 -30.67
C LYS A 306 -12.38 0.57 -30.96
N LEU A 307 -11.89 1.53 -30.17
CA LEU A 307 -12.00 2.96 -30.47
C LEU A 307 -10.89 3.38 -31.47
N HIS A 308 -11.20 4.30 -32.39
CA HIS A 308 -10.30 4.63 -33.50
C HIS A 308 -9.69 6.04 -33.47
N ARG A 309 -10.44 7.06 -33.05
CA ARG A 309 -9.98 8.46 -33.13
C ARG A 309 -10.06 9.13 -31.78
N GLN A 310 -11.26 9.24 -31.22
CA GLN A 310 -11.52 10.00 -30.01
C GLN A 310 -12.36 9.17 -29.04
N ALA A 311 -12.02 9.25 -27.75
CA ALA A 311 -12.77 8.62 -26.68
C ALA A 311 -13.81 9.60 -26.11
N VAL A 312 -13.36 10.79 -25.67
CA VAL A 312 -14.23 11.81 -25.05
C VAL A 312 -13.77 13.22 -25.39
N ILE A 313 -14.75 14.12 -25.52
CA ILE A 313 -14.56 15.57 -25.54
C ILE A 313 -15.22 16.16 -24.30
N ILE A 314 -14.46 16.95 -23.56
CA ILE A 314 -14.92 17.71 -22.41
C ILE A 314 -14.75 19.19 -22.76
N ASP A 315 -15.82 19.96 -22.67
CA ASP A 315 -15.83 21.37 -23.06
C ASP A 315 -16.35 22.24 -21.92
N GLN A 316 -15.49 23.15 -21.45
CA GLN A 316 -15.75 24.14 -20.40
C GLN A 316 -16.47 23.59 -19.15
N MET A 317 -16.11 22.37 -18.76
CA MET A 317 -16.75 21.71 -17.64
C MET A 317 -16.43 22.41 -16.32
N ALA A 318 -17.45 22.56 -15.48
CA ALA A 318 -17.30 23.05 -14.12
C ALA A 318 -18.09 22.16 -13.16
N LYS A 319 -17.53 21.94 -11.97
CA LYS A 319 -18.23 21.25 -10.88
C LYS A 319 -17.79 21.79 -9.53
N GLY A 320 -18.74 21.87 -8.61
CA GLY A 320 -18.53 22.21 -7.21
C GLY A 320 -19.60 21.62 -6.29
N PHE A 321 -19.44 21.89 -5.00
CA PHE A 321 -20.42 21.58 -3.96
C PHE A 321 -20.70 22.83 -3.14
N ASP A 322 -21.96 23.02 -2.74
CA ASP A 322 -22.40 24.13 -1.88
C ASP A 322 -21.95 25.53 -2.38
N GLY A 323 -21.97 25.73 -3.70
CA GLY A 323 -21.55 26.97 -4.35
C GLY A 323 -20.03 27.20 -4.40
N LYS A 324 -19.22 26.29 -3.83
CA LYS A 324 -17.76 26.30 -3.96
C LYS A 324 -17.33 25.44 -5.16
N PRO A 325 -16.77 26.05 -6.22
CA PRO A 325 -16.28 25.30 -7.37
C PRO A 325 -15.03 24.49 -6.98
N LEU A 326 -14.98 23.21 -7.35
CA LEU A 326 -13.77 22.39 -7.28
C LEU A 326 -12.89 22.63 -8.50
N PHE A 327 -13.48 22.70 -9.69
CA PHE A 327 -12.80 23.07 -10.93
C PHE A 327 -13.73 23.84 -11.87
N LYS A 328 -13.14 24.67 -12.74
CA LYS A 328 -13.83 25.52 -13.72
C LYS A 328 -13.11 25.49 -15.06
N ASN A 329 -13.86 25.72 -16.15
CA ASN A 329 -13.35 25.84 -17.51
C ASN A 329 -12.50 24.63 -17.96
N PHE A 330 -12.81 23.46 -17.43
CA PHE A 330 -12.08 22.22 -17.71
C PHE A 330 -12.41 21.75 -19.12
N SER A 331 -11.45 21.85 -20.04
CA SER A 331 -11.66 21.54 -21.47
C SER A 331 -10.53 20.65 -21.99
N PHE A 332 -10.86 19.41 -22.32
CA PHE A 332 -9.87 18.39 -22.70
C PHE A 332 -10.46 17.44 -23.74
N GLN A 333 -9.59 16.88 -24.56
CA GLN A 333 -9.94 15.83 -25.51
C GLN A 333 -9.02 14.65 -25.26
N VAL A 334 -9.62 13.47 -25.12
CA VAL A 334 -8.88 12.22 -24.93
C VAL A 334 -8.98 11.41 -26.21
N GLU A 335 -7.82 11.09 -26.79
CA GLU A 335 -7.74 10.26 -27.99
C GLU A 335 -7.90 8.77 -27.65
N ALA A 336 -8.31 7.99 -28.65
CA ALA A 336 -8.48 6.56 -28.46
C ALA A 336 -7.14 5.86 -28.17
N GLY A 337 -7.04 5.19 -27.02
CA GLY A 337 -5.83 4.48 -26.59
C GLY A 337 -4.88 5.32 -25.72
N GLU A 338 -5.22 6.58 -25.44
CA GLU A 338 -4.47 7.37 -24.46
C GLU A 338 -4.59 6.78 -23.05
N ARG A 339 -3.52 6.95 -22.28
CA ARG A 339 -3.45 6.63 -20.86
C ARG A 339 -3.23 7.92 -20.08
N VAL A 340 -4.30 8.41 -19.49
CA VAL A 340 -4.37 9.72 -18.83
C VAL A 340 -4.37 9.52 -17.32
N ALA A 341 -3.29 9.94 -16.66
CA ALA A 341 -3.25 9.98 -15.20
C ALA A 341 -3.73 11.35 -14.71
N ILE A 342 -4.62 11.35 -13.73
CA ILE A 342 -5.12 12.54 -13.06
C ILE A 342 -4.46 12.61 -11.68
N ILE A 343 -3.64 13.63 -11.46
CA ILE A 343 -2.90 13.84 -10.22
C ILE A 343 -3.33 15.14 -9.55
N GLY A 344 -2.99 15.29 -8.27
CA GLY A 344 -3.29 16.48 -7.50
C GLY A 344 -3.46 16.18 -6.01
N PRO A 345 -3.51 17.21 -5.15
CA PRO A 345 -3.64 17.03 -3.71
C PRO A 345 -4.99 16.39 -3.35
N ASN A 346 -5.08 15.88 -2.12
CA ASN A 346 -6.33 15.31 -1.63
C ASN A 346 -7.39 16.39 -1.42
N GLY A 347 -8.63 16.06 -1.77
CA GLY A 347 -9.75 17.01 -1.72
C GLY A 347 -9.87 17.97 -2.92
N ILE A 348 -8.93 17.96 -3.89
CA ILE A 348 -9.00 18.88 -5.06
C ILE A 348 -10.12 18.55 -6.06
N GLY A 349 -10.75 17.37 -5.94
CA GLY A 349 -11.87 16.95 -6.79
C GLY A 349 -11.55 15.87 -7.83
N LYS A 350 -10.47 15.09 -7.67
CA LYS A 350 -10.10 13.96 -8.56
C LYS A 350 -11.25 12.95 -8.75
N THR A 351 -11.77 12.39 -7.65
CA THR A 351 -12.94 11.49 -7.65
C THR A 351 -14.19 12.16 -8.22
N THR A 352 -14.41 13.44 -7.91
CA THR A 352 -15.55 14.18 -8.46
C THR A 352 -15.46 14.31 -9.98
N LEU A 353 -14.27 14.58 -10.52
CA LEU A 353 -14.02 14.61 -11.95
C LEU A 353 -14.35 13.25 -12.58
N LEU A 354 -13.81 12.14 -12.04
CA LEU A 354 -14.09 10.81 -12.56
C LEU A 354 -15.58 10.44 -12.51
N ARG A 355 -16.27 10.71 -11.40
CA ARG A 355 -17.71 10.49 -11.24
C ARG A 355 -18.56 11.32 -12.21
N THR A 356 -18.08 12.53 -12.55
CA THR A 356 -18.73 13.36 -13.58
C THR A 356 -18.51 12.74 -14.97
N LEU A 357 -17.32 12.20 -15.26
CA LEU A 357 -17.03 11.53 -16.54
C LEU A 357 -17.89 10.29 -16.79
N VAL A 358 -18.19 9.52 -15.75
CA VAL A 358 -19.08 8.34 -15.85
C VAL A 358 -20.57 8.68 -15.75
N ASN A 359 -20.92 9.97 -15.72
CA ASN A 359 -22.29 10.49 -15.59
C ASN A 359 -23.01 10.14 -14.26
N GLU A 360 -22.28 9.78 -13.21
CA GLU A 360 -22.86 9.67 -11.86
C GLU A 360 -23.19 11.05 -11.27
N LEU A 361 -22.40 12.07 -11.63
CA LEU A 361 -22.60 13.45 -11.24
C LEU A 361 -22.85 14.31 -12.47
N THR A 362 -23.86 15.18 -12.40
CA THR A 362 -24.12 16.17 -13.44
C THR A 362 -23.15 17.35 -13.30
N PRO A 363 -22.49 17.80 -14.38
CA PRO A 363 -21.67 19.01 -14.33
C PRO A 363 -22.54 20.24 -14.09
N ASP A 364 -22.00 21.24 -13.38
CA ASP A 364 -22.72 22.50 -13.11
C ASP A 364 -22.69 23.43 -14.35
N ALA A 365 -21.68 23.29 -15.20
CA ALA A 365 -21.57 23.93 -16.51
C ALA A 365 -20.71 23.08 -17.47
N GLY A 366 -20.78 23.38 -18.77
CA GLY A 366 -20.03 22.68 -19.81
C GLY A 366 -20.69 21.39 -20.29
N THR A 367 -19.98 20.62 -21.13
CA THR A 367 -20.49 19.35 -21.68
C THR A 367 -19.44 18.26 -21.71
N ILE A 368 -19.90 17.01 -21.54
CA ILE A 368 -19.10 15.80 -21.73
C ILE A 368 -19.73 15.02 -22.88
N LYS A 369 -18.94 14.71 -23.91
CA LYS A 369 -19.38 13.99 -25.10
C LYS A 369 -18.48 12.79 -25.32
N TRP A 370 -18.95 11.64 -24.89
CA TRP A 370 -18.39 10.34 -25.28
C TRP A 370 -18.74 10.04 -26.73
N THR A 371 -17.87 9.30 -27.41
CA THR A 371 -18.20 8.72 -28.71
C THR A 371 -19.28 7.65 -28.57
N ASP A 372 -20.15 7.48 -29.57
CA ASP A 372 -21.26 6.50 -29.55
C ASP A 372 -20.79 5.05 -29.35
N ALA A 373 -19.53 4.77 -29.70
CA ALA A 373 -18.92 3.45 -29.52
C ALA A 373 -18.27 3.25 -28.15
N ALA A 374 -18.28 4.25 -27.26
CA ALA A 374 -17.66 4.16 -25.94
C ALA A 374 -18.45 3.22 -25.02
N GLU A 375 -17.74 2.22 -24.50
CA GLU A 375 -18.21 1.26 -23.50
C GLU A 375 -17.34 1.47 -22.25
N LEU A 376 -17.89 2.18 -21.27
CA LEU A 376 -17.17 2.58 -20.06
C LEU A 376 -17.17 1.45 -19.03
N GLY A 377 -16.01 1.18 -18.44
CA GLY A 377 -15.87 0.42 -17.21
C GLY A 377 -15.32 1.33 -16.11
N TYR A 378 -15.97 1.35 -14.96
CA TYR A 378 -15.58 2.19 -13.83
C TYR A 378 -15.15 1.34 -12.63
N TYR A 379 -13.97 1.65 -12.09
CA TYR A 379 -13.52 1.19 -10.78
C TYR A 379 -13.59 2.38 -9.82
N ALA A 380 -14.56 2.35 -8.91
CA ALA A 380 -14.76 3.41 -7.94
C ALA A 380 -13.86 3.24 -6.71
N GLN A 381 -13.40 4.36 -6.15
CA GLN A 381 -12.61 4.36 -4.92
C GLN A 381 -13.43 3.81 -3.74
N ASP A 382 -14.66 4.30 -3.57
CA ASP A 382 -15.64 3.73 -2.65
C ASP A 382 -16.61 2.84 -3.43
N HIS A 383 -16.56 1.56 -3.13
CA HIS A 383 -17.37 0.52 -3.73
C HIS A 383 -18.15 -0.28 -2.68
N ALA A 384 -18.25 0.22 -1.45
CA ALA A 384 -19.00 -0.48 -0.39
C ALA A 384 -20.45 -0.75 -0.82
N HIS A 385 -21.06 0.21 -1.51
CA HIS A 385 -22.43 0.12 -2.01
C HIS A 385 -22.64 -1.02 -3.03
N ASP A 386 -21.61 -1.36 -3.84
CA ASP A 386 -21.69 -2.48 -4.81
C ASP A 386 -21.83 -3.85 -4.12
N PHE A 387 -21.54 -3.92 -2.81
CA PHE A 387 -21.53 -5.15 -1.99
C PHE A 387 -22.52 -5.10 -0.81
N GLU A 388 -23.52 -4.21 -0.85
CA GLU A 388 -24.56 -4.08 0.18
C GLU A 388 -25.63 -5.18 0.14
N ASP A 389 -25.78 -5.86 -1.00
CA ASP A 389 -26.76 -6.93 -1.17
C ASP A 389 -26.22 -8.26 -0.64
N ASP A 390 -27.07 -9.04 0.03
CA ASP A 390 -26.69 -10.36 0.54
C ASP A 390 -26.81 -11.44 -0.55
N VAL A 391 -25.88 -11.41 -1.49
CA VAL A 391 -25.76 -12.36 -2.60
C VAL A 391 -24.42 -13.08 -2.56
N THR A 392 -24.34 -14.27 -3.18
CA THR A 392 -23.08 -15.01 -3.26
C THR A 392 -22.11 -14.33 -4.25
N LEU A 393 -20.80 -14.57 -4.10
CA LEU A 393 -19.80 -14.10 -5.07
C LEU A 393 -20.15 -14.56 -6.50
N PHE A 394 -20.64 -15.79 -6.62
CA PHE A 394 -21.10 -16.36 -7.89
C PHE A 394 -22.24 -15.55 -8.51
N ASP A 395 -23.30 -15.32 -7.74
CA ASP A 395 -24.52 -14.67 -8.22
C ASP A 395 -24.26 -13.20 -8.55
N TRP A 396 -23.45 -12.53 -7.74
CA TRP A 396 -23.00 -11.17 -8.01
C TRP A 396 -22.29 -11.10 -9.36
N MET A 397 -21.31 -11.99 -9.60
CA MET A 397 -20.57 -12.04 -10.87
C MET A 397 -21.46 -12.44 -12.06
N GLY A 398 -22.52 -13.23 -11.81
CA GLY A 398 -23.51 -13.64 -12.80
C GLY A 398 -24.34 -12.51 -13.42
N GLN A 399 -24.29 -11.30 -12.85
CA GLN A 399 -24.97 -10.13 -13.42
C GLN A 399 -24.38 -9.71 -14.78
N TRP A 400 -23.09 -10.00 -15.04
CA TRP A 400 -22.39 -9.59 -16.27
C TRP A 400 -22.11 -10.73 -17.25
N THR A 401 -22.44 -11.97 -16.90
CA THR A 401 -22.28 -13.12 -17.80
C THR A 401 -23.23 -14.26 -17.44
N GLN A 402 -23.60 -15.07 -18.43
CA GLN A 402 -24.56 -16.17 -18.27
C GLN A 402 -23.90 -17.56 -18.21
N GLY A 403 -22.56 -17.63 -18.22
CA GLY A 403 -21.82 -18.90 -18.26
C GLY A 403 -21.19 -19.28 -16.92
N GLU A 404 -21.70 -20.33 -16.25
CA GLU A 404 -21.17 -20.80 -14.95
C GLU A 404 -19.66 -21.08 -15.00
N GLN A 405 -19.17 -21.75 -16.04
CA GLN A 405 -17.75 -22.04 -16.20
C GLN A 405 -16.90 -20.77 -16.37
N VAL A 406 -17.47 -19.73 -17.00
CA VAL A 406 -16.81 -18.43 -17.17
C VAL A 406 -16.73 -17.70 -15.83
N ILE A 407 -17.82 -17.73 -15.04
CA ILE A 407 -17.85 -17.14 -13.69
C ILE A 407 -16.82 -17.82 -12.80
N ARG A 408 -16.85 -19.15 -12.68
CA ARG A 408 -15.88 -19.92 -11.87
C ARG A 408 -14.45 -19.69 -12.33
N GLY A 409 -14.22 -19.65 -13.65
CA GLY A 409 -12.91 -19.36 -14.22
C GLY A 409 -12.41 -17.95 -13.88
N THR A 410 -13.30 -16.97 -13.87
CA THR A 410 -12.96 -15.57 -13.54
C THR A 410 -12.67 -15.43 -12.04
N LEU A 411 -13.53 -15.98 -11.18
CA LEU A 411 -13.33 -15.99 -9.73
C LEU A 411 -12.04 -16.73 -9.34
N GLY A 412 -11.75 -17.87 -9.96
CA GLY A 412 -10.50 -18.61 -9.72
C GLY A 412 -9.25 -17.84 -10.15
N ARG A 413 -9.31 -17.08 -11.24
CA ARG A 413 -8.21 -16.16 -11.65
C ARG A 413 -8.03 -15.03 -10.64
N MET A 414 -9.10 -14.62 -9.96
CA MET A 414 -9.10 -13.63 -8.89
C MET A 414 -8.82 -14.24 -7.50
N LEU A 415 -8.30 -15.48 -7.47
CA LEU A 415 -7.89 -16.21 -6.27
C LEU A 415 -9.01 -16.59 -5.30
N PHE A 416 -10.27 -16.59 -5.75
CA PHE A 416 -11.36 -17.15 -4.97
C PHE A 416 -11.41 -18.67 -5.16
N SER A 417 -11.29 -19.40 -4.06
CA SER A 417 -11.40 -20.86 -4.04
C SER A 417 -12.83 -21.31 -4.29
N ASN A 418 -13.03 -22.57 -4.71
CA ASN A 418 -14.35 -23.11 -5.00
C ASN A 418 -15.32 -23.05 -3.80
N ASP A 419 -14.79 -23.14 -2.58
CA ASP A 419 -15.59 -23.08 -1.35
C ASP A 419 -16.01 -21.63 -1.03
N GLU A 420 -15.21 -20.65 -1.42
CA GLU A 420 -15.49 -19.22 -1.23
C GLU A 420 -16.49 -18.65 -2.24
N ILE A 421 -16.71 -19.33 -3.38
CA ILE A 421 -17.64 -18.85 -4.41
C ILE A 421 -19.08 -18.69 -3.87
N LEU A 422 -19.43 -19.45 -2.83
CA LEU A 422 -20.73 -19.38 -2.14
C LEU A 422 -20.75 -18.39 -0.96
N LYS A 423 -19.61 -17.75 -0.64
CA LYS A 423 -19.51 -16.71 0.38
C LYS A 423 -20.36 -15.51 -0.02
N SER A 424 -20.99 -14.87 0.95
CA SER A 424 -21.72 -13.62 0.74
C SER A 424 -20.74 -12.48 0.42
N VAL A 425 -21.11 -11.60 -0.50
CA VAL A 425 -20.34 -10.38 -0.81
C VAL A 425 -20.27 -9.39 0.36
N LYS A 426 -21.07 -9.54 1.41
CA LYS A 426 -21.02 -8.66 2.60
C LYS A 426 -19.82 -8.87 3.50
N VAL A 427 -19.24 -10.07 3.44
CA VAL A 427 -18.20 -10.52 4.38
C VAL A 427 -16.82 -10.58 3.76
N ILE A 428 -16.67 -10.06 2.54
CA ILE A 428 -15.37 -9.97 1.88
C ILE A 428 -14.63 -8.69 2.29
N SER A 429 -13.31 -8.78 2.41
CA SER A 429 -12.42 -7.66 2.71
C SER A 429 -12.31 -6.68 1.55
N GLY A 430 -11.85 -5.45 1.78
CA GLY A 430 -11.66 -4.46 0.70
C GLY A 430 -10.76 -4.93 -0.45
N GLY A 431 -9.70 -5.69 -0.16
CA GLY A 431 -8.87 -6.31 -1.20
C GLY A 431 -9.60 -7.39 -2.00
N GLU A 432 -10.48 -8.17 -1.37
CA GLU A 432 -11.37 -9.12 -2.06
C GLU A 432 -12.42 -8.37 -2.91
N GLN A 433 -12.98 -7.27 -2.41
CA GLN A 433 -13.90 -6.40 -3.15
C GLN A 433 -13.25 -5.85 -4.42
N GLY A 434 -12.02 -5.34 -4.32
CA GLY A 434 -11.24 -4.88 -5.48
C GLY A 434 -11.05 -6.00 -6.53
N ARG A 435 -10.71 -7.22 -6.10
CA ARG A 435 -10.61 -8.38 -7.01
C ARG A 435 -11.94 -8.75 -7.67
N MET A 436 -13.07 -8.61 -6.96
CA MET A 436 -14.40 -8.79 -7.54
C MET A 436 -14.69 -7.74 -8.63
N LEU A 437 -14.32 -6.48 -8.39
CA LEU A 437 -14.46 -5.40 -9.38
C LEU A 437 -13.59 -5.64 -10.63
N PHE A 438 -12.35 -6.12 -10.47
CA PHE A 438 -11.54 -6.52 -11.62
C PHE A 438 -12.20 -7.66 -12.41
N GLY A 439 -12.77 -8.65 -11.71
CA GLY A 439 -13.57 -9.71 -12.34
C GLY A 439 -14.74 -9.17 -13.15
N LYS A 440 -15.52 -8.23 -12.59
CA LYS A 440 -16.61 -7.51 -13.26
C LYS A 440 -16.12 -6.81 -14.55
N LEU A 441 -15.03 -6.06 -14.48
CA LEU A 441 -14.47 -5.35 -15.63
C LEU A 441 -13.96 -6.31 -16.72
N ILE A 442 -13.35 -7.45 -16.34
CA ILE A 442 -12.92 -8.51 -17.27
C ILE A 442 -14.12 -9.09 -18.04
N LEU A 443 -15.27 -9.24 -17.37
CA LEU A 443 -16.49 -9.76 -18.01
C LEU A 443 -17.16 -8.73 -18.92
N GLN A 444 -17.19 -7.46 -18.49
CA GLN A 444 -17.79 -6.37 -19.27
C GLN A 444 -17.03 -6.06 -20.57
N LYS A 445 -15.70 -6.24 -20.57
CA LYS A 445 -14.80 -5.95 -21.71
C LYS A 445 -14.96 -4.52 -22.27
N PRO A 446 -14.92 -3.49 -21.41
CA PRO A 446 -15.05 -2.10 -21.83
C PRO A 446 -13.88 -1.69 -22.74
N ASN A 447 -14.09 -0.63 -23.53
CA ASN A 447 -13.05 -0.03 -24.37
C ASN A 447 -12.50 1.31 -23.81
N VAL A 448 -13.11 1.79 -22.73
CA VAL A 448 -12.58 2.85 -21.87
C VAL A 448 -12.63 2.36 -20.42
N LEU A 449 -11.48 2.34 -19.75
CA LEU A 449 -11.38 2.07 -18.32
C LEU A 449 -11.18 3.40 -17.58
N ILE A 450 -12.02 3.63 -16.58
CA ILE A 450 -11.91 4.74 -15.65
C ILE A 450 -11.65 4.15 -14.27
N MET A 451 -10.52 4.48 -13.65
CA MET A 451 -10.10 3.86 -12.39
C MET A 451 -9.72 4.89 -11.34
N ASP A 452 -10.40 4.88 -10.19
CA ASP A 452 -10.14 5.78 -9.08
C ASP A 452 -9.42 5.04 -7.95
N GLU A 453 -8.14 5.33 -7.74
CA GLU A 453 -7.25 4.70 -6.77
C GLU A 453 -7.29 3.15 -6.79
N PRO A 454 -7.09 2.50 -7.96
CA PRO A 454 -7.29 1.06 -8.09
C PRO A 454 -6.24 0.21 -7.35
N THR A 455 -5.16 0.83 -6.88
CA THR A 455 -4.08 0.19 -6.12
C THR A 455 -4.36 0.14 -4.62
N ASN A 456 -5.37 0.88 -4.12
CA ASN A 456 -5.71 0.89 -2.71
C ASN A 456 -6.16 -0.50 -2.22
N HIS A 457 -5.71 -0.87 -1.01
CA HIS A 457 -6.03 -2.13 -0.35
C HIS A 457 -5.57 -3.41 -1.09
N LEU A 458 -4.79 -3.27 -2.17
CA LEU A 458 -4.17 -4.39 -2.85
C LEU A 458 -2.82 -4.73 -2.20
N ASP A 459 -2.48 -6.01 -2.19
CA ASP A 459 -1.10 -6.41 -1.96
C ASP A 459 -0.26 -6.14 -3.21
N MET A 460 1.05 -6.21 -3.02
CA MET A 460 2.04 -5.88 -4.03
C MET A 460 1.93 -6.80 -5.25
N GLU A 461 1.70 -8.09 -5.03
CA GLU A 461 1.49 -9.08 -6.09
C GLU A 461 0.23 -8.78 -6.94
N SER A 462 -0.83 -8.24 -6.32
CA SER A 462 -2.03 -7.80 -7.05
C SER A 462 -1.81 -6.49 -7.80
N ILE A 463 -1.04 -5.54 -7.23
CA ILE A 463 -0.67 -4.29 -7.90
C ILE A 463 0.16 -4.59 -9.15
N GLU A 464 1.16 -5.48 -9.07
CA GLU A 464 1.96 -5.90 -10.22
C GLU A 464 1.11 -6.57 -11.30
N ALA A 465 0.21 -7.47 -10.91
CA ALA A 465 -0.70 -8.13 -11.83
C ALA A 465 -1.64 -7.14 -12.54
N LEU A 466 -2.15 -6.14 -11.80
CA LEU A 466 -2.98 -5.08 -12.35
C LEU A 466 -2.19 -4.19 -13.32
N ASN A 467 -0.98 -3.77 -12.92
CA ASN A 467 -0.11 -2.92 -13.71
C ASN A 467 0.21 -3.59 -15.06
N LEU A 468 0.63 -4.87 -15.03
CA LEU A 468 0.86 -5.65 -16.24
C LEU A 468 -0.40 -5.81 -17.11
N ALA A 469 -1.57 -6.01 -16.48
CA ALA A 469 -2.82 -6.15 -17.22
C ALA A 469 -3.23 -4.84 -17.92
N LEU A 470 -3.00 -3.69 -17.29
CA LEU A 470 -3.28 -2.37 -17.85
C LEU A 470 -2.25 -1.95 -18.89
N GLU A 471 -0.98 -2.34 -18.71
CA GLU A 471 0.06 -2.14 -19.72
C GLU A 471 -0.28 -2.88 -21.02
N ASN A 472 -0.93 -4.04 -20.91
CA ASN A 472 -1.38 -4.83 -22.06
C ASN A 472 -2.82 -4.51 -22.52
N TYR A 473 -3.53 -3.61 -21.83
CA TYR A 473 -4.89 -3.24 -22.18
C TYR A 473 -4.90 -2.38 -23.47
N PRO A 474 -5.66 -2.77 -24.51
CA PRO A 474 -5.65 -2.08 -25.80
C PRO A 474 -6.66 -0.92 -25.90
N GLY A 475 -7.42 -0.63 -24.85
CA GLY A 475 -8.40 0.45 -24.81
C GLY A 475 -7.83 1.77 -24.28
N THR A 476 -8.71 2.71 -23.97
CA THR A 476 -8.35 4.02 -23.37
C THR A 476 -8.38 3.90 -21.85
N LEU A 477 -7.40 4.47 -21.15
CA LEU A 477 -7.32 4.41 -19.68
C LEU A 477 -7.31 5.83 -19.12
N ILE A 478 -8.23 6.13 -18.21
CA ILE A 478 -8.23 7.37 -17.40
C ILE A 478 -8.17 6.93 -15.95
N PHE A 479 -7.17 7.38 -15.19
CA PHE A 479 -6.99 6.87 -13.84
C PHE A 479 -6.45 7.90 -12.87
N VAL A 480 -6.77 7.70 -11.59
CA VAL A 480 -6.20 8.38 -10.44
C VAL A 480 -5.45 7.33 -9.63
N SER A 481 -4.21 7.62 -9.25
CA SER A 481 -3.47 6.77 -8.32
C SER A 481 -2.43 7.60 -7.58
N HIS A 482 -2.19 7.25 -6.32
CA HIS A 482 -1.05 7.74 -5.55
C HIS A 482 0.22 6.91 -5.73
N ASP A 483 0.13 5.74 -6.35
CA ASP A 483 1.27 4.87 -6.63
C ASP A 483 2.07 5.43 -7.81
N ARG A 484 3.29 5.90 -7.53
CA ARG A 484 4.16 6.51 -8.54
C ARG A 484 4.61 5.55 -9.61
N GLU A 485 4.86 4.30 -9.24
CA GLU A 485 5.31 3.31 -10.20
C GLU A 485 4.18 2.96 -11.15
N PHE A 486 2.97 2.80 -10.62
CA PHE A 486 1.75 2.61 -11.42
C PHE A 486 1.49 3.78 -12.37
N VAL A 487 1.66 5.02 -11.91
CA VAL A 487 1.52 6.21 -12.75
C VAL A 487 2.65 6.27 -13.81
N SER A 488 3.90 6.03 -13.42
CA SER A 488 5.05 6.11 -14.32
C SER A 488 5.04 5.04 -15.41
N SER A 489 4.62 3.81 -15.09
CA SER A 489 4.55 2.70 -16.05
C SER A 489 3.41 2.85 -17.06
N LEU A 490 2.29 3.47 -16.67
CA LEU A 490 1.08 3.53 -17.49
C LEU A 490 0.87 4.87 -18.19
N ALA A 491 1.18 5.99 -17.55
CA ALA A 491 0.75 7.30 -18.04
C ALA A 491 1.49 7.76 -19.30
N THR A 492 0.72 8.18 -20.29
CA THR A 492 1.20 8.85 -21.51
C THR A 492 0.89 10.35 -21.52
N ARG A 493 0.02 10.78 -20.58
CA ARG A 493 -0.43 12.16 -20.38
C ARG A 493 -0.80 12.35 -18.92
N ILE A 494 -0.44 13.49 -18.36
CA ILE A 494 -0.70 13.88 -16.97
C ILE A 494 -1.65 15.07 -16.97
N ILE A 495 -2.75 14.96 -16.24
CA ILE A 495 -3.64 16.08 -15.90
C ILE A 495 -3.46 16.37 -14.42
N GLU A 496 -2.82 17.48 -14.09
CA GLU A 496 -2.69 17.93 -12.71
C GLU A 496 -3.84 18.87 -12.35
N LEU A 497 -4.59 18.51 -11.30
CA LEU A 497 -5.53 19.40 -10.63
C LEU A 497 -4.79 20.11 -9.50
N SER A 498 -4.80 21.44 -9.51
CA SER A 498 -4.22 22.26 -8.45
C SER A 498 -5.16 23.42 -8.07
N PRO A 499 -4.95 24.08 -6.91
CA PRO A 499 -5.74 25.25 -6.53
C PRO A 499 -5.62 26.43 -7.52
N SER A 500 -4.54 26.51 -8.28
CA SER A 500 -4.31 27.56 -9.28
C SER A 500 -4.92 27.26 -10.65
N GLY A 501 -5.34 26.01 -10.90
CA GLY A 501 -5.95 25.58 -12.15
C GLY A 501 -5.60 24.16 -12.54
N VAL A 502 -5.81 23.84 -13.81
CA VAL A 502 -5.50 22.52 -14.37
C VAL A 502 -4.35 22.62 -15.35
N THR A 503 -3.34 21.76 -15.15
CA THR A 503 -2.19 21.62 -16.04
C THR A 503 -2.37 20.39 -16.91
N ASP A 504 -2.21 20.56 -18.21
CA ASP A 504 -2.20 19.48 -19.21
C ASP A 504 -0.78 19.21 -19.68
N PHE A 505 -0.25 18.02 -19.41
CA PHE A 505 1.09 17.66 -19.80
C PHE A 505 1.10 16.38 -20.63
N SER A 506 1.57 16.47 -21.87
CA SER A 506 1.77 15.31 -22.74
C SER A 506 3.16 14.74 -22.54
N GLY A 507 3.25 13.48 -22.11
CA GLY A 507 4.50 12.81 -21.79
C GLY A 507 4.37 11.86 -20.61
N THR A 508 5.50 11.24 -20.25
CA THR A 508 5.55 10.35 -19.08
C THR A 508 5.51 11.15 -17.79
N TYR A 509 5.24 10.47 -16.68
CA TYR A 509 5.31 11.09 -15.35
C TYR A 509 6.72 11.63 -15.02
N ASP A 510 7.77 10.94 -15.44
CA ASP A 510 9.15 11.40 -15.23
C ASP A 510 9.45 12.68 -16.00
N ASP A 511 8.93 12.81 -17.23
CA ASP A 511 9.07 14.04 -18.03
C ASP A 511 8.30 15.20 -17.38
N TYR A 512 7.13 14.91 -16.80
CA TYR A 512 6.37 15.88 -16.03
C TYR A 512 7.17 16.39 -14.82
N LEU A 513 7.76 15.49 -14.04
CA LEU A 513 8.58 15.88 -12.88
C LEU A 513 9.80 16.73 -13.26
N ARG A 514 10.48 16.37 -14.36
CA ARG A 514 11.59 17.19 -14.90
C ARG A 514 11.12 18.59 -15.29
N SER A 515 9.92 18.70 -15.87
CA SER A 515 9.34 20.02 -16.23
C SER A 515 9.05 20.90 -15.01
N GLN A 516 8.80 20.27 -13.85
CA GLN A 516 8.60 20.95 -12.57
C GLN A 516 9.92 21.26 -11.83
N GLY A 517 11.07 20.93 -12.41
CA GLY A 517 12.39 21.17 -11.81
C GLY A 517 12.73 20.22 -10.65
N VAL A 518 12.02 19.10 -10.52
CA VAL A 518 12.31 18.08 -9.51
C VAL A 518 13.45 17.21 -10.04
N ALA A 519 14.62 17.28 -9.40
CA ALA A 519 15.76 16.40 -9.68
C ALA A 519 15.55 15.03 -9.00
N PHE A 520 15.94 13.95 -9.69
CA PHE A 520 15.90 12.57 -9.20
C PHE A 520 17.02 12.27 -8.22
#